data_AF-A0A6L7QK87-F1
#
_entry.id   AF-A0A6L7QK87-F1
#
_cell.length_a   1.000
_cell.length_b   1.000
_cell.length_c   1.000
_cell.angle_alpha   90.00
_cell.angle_beta   90.00
_cell.angle_gamma   90.00
#
_symmetry.space_group_name_H-M   'P 1'
#
loop_
_entity.id
_entity.type
_entity.pdbx_description
1 polymer ?
#
loop_
_entity_poly.entity_id
_entity_poly.type
_entity_poly.pdbx_seq_one_letter_code
_entity_poly.pdbx_strand_id
1 'polypeptide(L)'
;GLKEFVPYAEYIFERLASIFTLFDEFGSTGRASSTARIYLVMASFDMFADHPFLGTGWRSFPVIFSQYAPPGYPHWTLVKEPHTIVTAILGELGIVGFAAFVWFVGKTGFFSLGRLQQMQDSYLRAVAIGLIATFVAFQVNQTFNGDLPSNMFWFCIGMLFAVQRLDAGTRAP
;
A
#
# COMPACT_ATOMS: atom_id res chain seq x y z
N GLY A 1 9.26 6.94 -48.79
CA GLY A 1 8.45 5.71 -48.87
C GLY A 1 8.92 4.64 -47.89
N LEU A 2 10.17 4.14 -48.00
CA LEU A 2 10.66 3.02 -47.18
C LEU A 2 11.71 3.37 -46.11
N LYS A 3 12.29 4.59 -46.11
CA LYS A 3 13.33 4.99 -45.13
C LYS A 3 12.79 5.54 -43.80
N GLU A 4 11.51 5.91 -43.72
CA GLU A 4 10.87 6.38 -42.48
C GLU A 4 10.33 5.25 -41.59
N PHE A 5 10.13 4.05 -42.13
CA PHE A 5 9.65 2.87 -41.37
C PHE A 5 10.76 2.06 -40.70
N VAL A 6 12.00 2.16 -41.21
CA VAL A 6 13.18 1.47 -40.65
C VAL A 6 13.44 1.83 -39.18
N PRO A 7 13.43 3.11 -38.74
CA PRO A 7 13.70 3.44 -37.35
C PRO A 7 12.61 2.93 -36.38
N TYR A 8 11.36 2.79 -36.84
CA TYR A 8 10.29 2.21 -36.04
C TYR A 8 10.42 0.70 -35.87
N ALA A 9 10.79 -0.01 -36.95
CA ALA A 9 11.02 -1.44 -36.89
C ALA A 9 12.20 -1.78 -35.97
N GLU A 10 13.31 -1.04 -36.08
CA GLU A 10 14.46 -1.20 -35.18
C GLU A 10 14.10 -0.91 -33.74
N TYR A 11 13.37 0.19 -33.46
CA TYR A 11 12.92 0.51 -32.11
C TYR A 11 11.97 -0.55 -31.52
N ILE A 12 11.05 -1.12 -32.32
CA ILE A 12 10.18 -2.21 -31.88
C ILE A 12 11.01 -3.45 -31.58
N PHE A 13 11.96 -3.80 -32.44
CA PHE A 13 12.87 -4.93 -32.23
C PHE A 13 13.76 -4.74 -31.00
N GLU A 14 14.29 -3.54 -30.75
CA GLU A 14 15.04 -3.20 -29.55
C GLU A 14 14.16 -3.31 -28.30
N ARG A 15 12.91 -2.82 -28.35
CA ARG A 15 11.96 -2.98 -27.25
C ARG A 15 11.60 -4.45 -27.01
N LEU A 16 11.42 -5.25 -28.07
CA LEU A 16 11.17 -6.68 -27.97
C LEU A 16 12.39 -7.44 -27.42
N ALA A 17 13.58 -7.15 -27.91
CA ALA A 17 14.84 -7.70 -27.41
C ALA A 17 15.12 -7.26 -25.97
N SER A 18 14.69 -6.06 -25.58
CA SER A 18 14.77 -5.58 -24.20
C SER A 18 13.94 -6.43 -23.22
N ILE A 19 12.85 -7.05 -23.69
CA ILE A 19 12.06 -7.99 -22.87
C ILE A 19 12.86 -9.26 -22.57
N PHE A 20 13.64 -9.76 -23.52
CA PHE A 20 14.44 -10.97 -23.34
C PHE A 20 15.72 -10.72 -22.53
N THR A 21 16.33 -9.54 -22.68
CA THR A 21 17.43 -9.11 -21.79
C THR A 21 16.94 -8.77 -20.38
N LEU A 22 15.71 -8.28 -20.25
CA LEU A 22 15.02 -8.16 -18.96
C LEU A 22 14.91 -9.50 -18.24
N PHE A 23 14.78 -10.65 -18.91
CA PHE A 23 14.75 -11.97 -18.24
C PHE A 23 16.10 -12.38 -17.64
N ASP A 24 17.22 -12.04 -18.28
CA ASP A 24 18.57 -12.19 -17.69
C ASP A 24 18.81 -11.15 -16.58
N GLU A 25 18.32 -9.93 -16.77
CA GLU A 25 18.34 -8.88 -15.74
C GLU A 25 17.28 -9.06 -14.67
N PHE A 26 16.27 -9.93 -14.79
CA PHE A 26 15.21 -10.05 -13.78
C PHE A 26 15.81 -10.49 -12.44
N GLY A 27 16.90 -11.27 -12.50
CA GLY A 27 17.72 -11.58 -11.34
C GLY A 27 18.45 -10.37 -10.75
N SER A 28 18.94 -9.42 -11.55
CA SER A 28 19.67 -8.21 -11.10
C SER A 28 18.75 -7.03 -10.75
N THR A 29 17.70 -6.77 -11.54
CA THR A 29 16.62 -5.79 -11.33
C THR A 29 15.65 -6.21 -10.23
N GLY A 30 15.33 -7.50 -10.11
CA GLY A 30 14.60 -8.05 -8.97
C GLY A 30 15.40 -7.92 -7.67
N ARG A 31 16.73 -8.14 -7.74
CA ARG A 31 17.66 -7.78 -6.66
C ARG A 31 17.66 -6.28 -6.40
N ALA A 32 17.73 -5.42 -7.41
CA ALA A 32 17.74 -3.98 -7.25
C ALA A 32 16.44 -3.44 -6.61
N SER A 33 15.26 -3.94 -7.02
CA SER A 33 13.96 -3.57 -6.46
C SER A 33 13.78 -4.05 -5.01
N SER A 34 14.17 -5.30 -4.72
CA SER A 34 14.13 -5.83 -3.34
C SER A 34 15.13 -5.12 -2.43
N THR A 35 16.32 -4.81 -2.95
CA THR A 35 17.36 -4.06 -2.24
C THR A 35 16.93 -2.61 -2.00
N ALA A 36 16.26 -1.97 -2.97
CA ALA A 36 15.68 -0.65 -2.80
C ALA A 36 14.65 -0.65 -1.65
N ARG A 37 13.73 -1.62 -1.60
CA ARG A 37 12.75 -1.73 -0.50
C ARG A 37 13.43 -1.87 0.86
N ILE A 38 14.50 -2.67 0.95
CA ILE A 38 15.28 -2.83 2.20
C ILE A 38 15.87 -1.49 2.64
N TYR A 39 16.45 -0.71 1.73
CA TYR A 39 16.98 0.62 2.05
C TYR A 39 15.90 1.59 2.53
N LEU A 40 14.71 1.56 1.92
CA LEU A 40 13.59 2.40 2.38
C LEU A 40 13.11 2.01 3.78
N VAL A 41 13.10 0.71 4.08
CA VAL A 41 12.75 0.19 5.41
C VAL A 41 13.78 0.62 6.44
N MET A 42 15.08 0.50 6.14
CA MET A 42 16.16 0.97 7.01
C MET A 42 16.04 2.46 7.31
N ALA A 43 15.90 3.29 6.27
CA ALA A 43 15.71 4.73 6.44
C ALA A 43 14.47 5.07 7.29
N SER A 44 13.37 4.32 7.11
CA SER A 44 12.15 4.50 7.93
C SER A 44 12.39 4.16 9.41
N PHE A 45 13.21 3.15 9.70
CA PHE A 45 13.57 2.81 11.07
C PHE A 45 14.50 3.85 11.70
N ASP A 46 15.43 4.42 10.94
CA ASP A 46 16.29 5.50 11.42
C ASP A 46 15.47 6.76 11.72
N MET A 47 14.52 7.11 10.84
CA MET A 47 13.55 8.19 11.09
C MET A 47 12.70 7.95 12.35
N PHE A 48 12.29 6.69 12.59
CA PHE A 48 11.57 6.31 13.80
C PHE A 48 12.46 6.40 15.05
N ALA A 49 13.73 6.03 14.96
CA ALA A 49 14.68 6.12 16.07
C ALA A 49 14.90 7.57 16.51
N ASP A 50 14.95 8.50 15.56
CA ASP A 50 15.10 9.94 15.83
C ASP A 50 13.81 10.57 16.37
N HIS A 51 12.65 10.14 15.86
CA HIS A 51 11.34 10.70 16.21
C HIS A 51 10.30 9.64 16.61
N PRO A 52 10.48 8.93 17.74
CA PRO A 52 9.70 7.73 18.04
C PRO A 52 8.23 7.99 18.39
N PHE A 53 7.88 9.19 18.87
CA PHE A 53 6.53 9.48 19.37
C PHE A 53 5.58 9.93 18.26
N LEU A 54 5.86 11.08 17.65
CA LEU A 54 5.01 11.71 16.63
C LEU A 54 5.55 11.52 15.21
N GLY A 55 6.72 10.91 15.05
CA GLY A 55 7.41 10.83 13.77
C GLY A 55 7.82 12.21 13.25
N THR A 56 8.03 12.25 11.95
CA THR A 56 8.53 13.41 11.20
C THR A 56 7.42 14.20 10.49
N GLY A 57 6.17 13.74 10.60
CA GLY A 57 4.98 14.34 9.99
C GLY A 57 4.48 13.58 8.77
N TRP A 58 3.18 13.69 8.48
CA TRP A 58 2.56 13.01 7.33
C TRP A 58 3.19 13.43 6.01
N ARG A 59 3.60 12.43 5.21
CA ARG A 59 4.22 12.61 3.90
C ARG A 59 5.54 13.37 3.94
N SER A 60 6.25 13.30 5.07
CA SER A 60 7.59 13.85 5.24
C SER A 60 8.66 13.04 4.52
N PHE A 61 8.43 11.73 4.29
CA PHE A 61 9.42 10.80 3.76
C PHE A 61 10.13 11.30 2.49
N PRO A 62 9.45 11.75 1.41
CA PRO A 62 10.14 12.23 0.21
C PRO A 62 10.97 13.51 0.44
N VAL A 63 10.72 14.26 1.52
CA VAL A 63 11.42 15.52 1.85
C VAL A 63 12.71 15.25 2.61
N ILE A 64 12.67 14.34 3.57
CA ILE A 64 13.79 14.10 4.51
C ILE A 64 14.57 12.82 4.22
N PHE A 65 14.08 11.95 3.33
CA PHE A 65 14.75 10.69 2.98
C PHE A 65 16.21 10.88 2.57
N SER A 66 16.56 12.00 1.93
CA SER A 66 17.95 12.31 1.56
C SER A 66 18.92 12.37 2.75
N GLN A 67 18.43 12.68 3.95
CA GLN A 67 19.22 12.71 5.19
C GLN A 67 19.44 11.32 5.78
N TYR A 68 18.55 10.38 5.44
CA TYR A 68 18.52 8.99 5.95
C TYR A 68 18.90 7.97 4.87
N ALA A 69 19.30 8.43 3.68
CA ALA A 69 19.62 7.55 2.57
C ALA A 69 20.94 6.80 2.84
N PRO A 70 20.94 5.46 2.86
CA PRO A 70 22.15 4.70 3.16
C PRO A 70 23.23 4.86 2.07
N PRO A 71 24.52 4.68 2.42
CA PRO A 71 25.63 4.80 1.48
C PRO A 71 25.46 3.81 0.31
N GLY A 72 25.28 4.32 -0.91
CA GLY A 72 25.04 3.51 -2.10
C GLY A 72 23.62 3.61 -2.68
N TYR A 73 22.72 4.39 -2.08
CA TYR A 73 21.42 4.67 -2.70
C TYR A 73 21.58 5.58 -3.94
N PRO A 74 21.06 5.18 -5.11
CA PRO A 74 21.09 6.02 -6.31
C PRO A 74 20.31 7.32 -6.09
N HIS A 75 21.02 8.44 -5.92
CA HIS A 75 20.45 9.76 -5.65
C HIS A 75 19.56 10.33 -6.77
N TRP A 76 19.51 9.67 -7.93
CA TRP A 76 18.72 10.07 -9.10
C TRP A 76 17.32 9.47 -9.12
N THR A 77 16.98 8.58 -8.17
CA THR A 77 15.66 7.96 -8.08
C THR A 77 14.74 8.78 -7.17
N LEU A 78 13.64 9.30 -7.72
CA LEU A 78 12.59 9.96 -6.93
C LEU A 78 11.86 8.92 -6.07
N VAL A 79 12.20 8.86 -4.79
CA VAL A 79 11.50 8.04 -3.82
C VAL A 79 10.31 8.82 -3.31
N LYS A 80 9.10 8.31 -3.58
CA LYS A 80 7.87 8.97 -3.14
C LYS A 80 7.46 8.55 -1.75
N GLU A 81 7.47 7.24 -1.46
CA GLU A 81 7.02 6.68 -0.19
C GLU A 81 7.72 5.33 0.07
N PRO A 82 7.87 4.89 1.33
CA PRO A 82 8.25 3.53 1.63
C PRO A 82 7.17 2.62 1.06
N HIS A 83 7.55 1.65 0.23
CA HIS A 83 6.61 0.69 -0.35
C HIS A 83 6.00 -0.28 0.67
N THR A 84 6.01 0.03 1.97
CA THR A 84 5.46 -0.78 3.06
C THR A 84 4.80 0.15 4.05
N ILE A 85 3.48 0.01 4.25
CA ILE A 85 2.71 0.98 5.03
C ILE A 85 3.13 1.04 6.51
N VAL A 86 3.55 -0.09 7.06
CA VAL A 86 3.91 -0.22 8.48
C VAL A 86 5.11 0.65 8.80
N THR A 87 6.15 0.58 7.98
CA THR A 87 7.36 1.39 8.16
C THR A 87 7.12 2.85 7.79
N ALA A 88 6.27 3.12 6.80
CA ALA A 88 5.85 4.49 6.49
C ALA A 88 5.14 5.15 7.68
N ILE A 89 4.16 4.49 8.28
CA ILE A 89 3.46 4.99 9.47
C ILE A 89 4.42 5.14 10.64
N LEU A 90 5.32 4.17 10.88
CA LEU A 90 6.28 4.26 11.97
C LEU A 90 7.28 5.41 11.79
N GLY A 91 7.87 5.58 10.60
CA GLY A 91 8.84 6.65 10.36
C GLY A 91 8.20 8.05 10.29
N GLU A 92 6.99 8.16 9.72
CA GLU A 92 6.33 9.46 9.53
C GLU A 92 5.48 9.88 10.73
N LEU A 93 4.81 8.96 11.41
CA LEU A 93 3.84 9.26 12.46
C LEU A 93 4.21 8.66 13.84
N GLY A 94 5.31 7.91 13.91
CA GLY A 94 5.79 7.32 15.16
C GLY A 94 4.86 6.24 15.73
N ILE A 95 5.07 5.91 17.00
CA ILE A 95 4.29 4.92 17.72
C ILE A 95 2.83 5.35 17.90
N VAL A 96 2.57 6.66 17.98
CA VAL A 96 1.22 7.20 18.15
C VAL A 96 0.40 6.97 16.88
N GLY A 97 0.96 7.28 15.71
CA GLY A 97 0.32 6.99 14.42
C GLY A 97 0.11 5.50 14.20
N PHE A 98 1.10 4.68 14.56
CA PHE A 98 0.99 3.23 14.46
C PHE A 98 -0.13 2.67 15.35
N ALA A 99 -0.19 3.11 16.61
CA ALA A 99 -1.24 2.71 17.54
C ALA A 99 -2.64 3.14 17.03
N ALA A 100 -2.77 4.36 16.50
CA ALA A 100 -4.00 4.85 15.91
C ALA A 100 -4.43 4.01 14.68
N PHE A 101 -3.49 3.62 13.83
CA PHE A 101 -3.74 2.76 12.68
C PHE A 101 -4.21 1.36 13.10
N VAL A 102 -3.49 0.71 14.02
CA VAL A 102 -3.87 -0.61 14.56
C VAL A 102 -5.25 -0.55 15.22
N TRP A 103 -5.51 0.49 16.01
CA TRP A 103 -6.81 0.70 16.61
C TRP A 103 -7.91 0.87 15.58
N PHE A 104 -7.69 1.68 14.53
CA PHE A 104 -8.67 1.91 13.46
C PHE A 104 -8.99 0.62 12.70
N VAL A 105 -7.97 -0.12 12.28
CA VAL A 105 -8.12 -1.39 11.53
C VAL A 105 -8.80 -2.44 12.41
N GLY A 106 -8.33 -2.59 13.65
CA GLY A 106 -8.90 -3.52 14.62
C GLY A 106 -10.36 -3.20 14.90
N LYS A 107 -10.68 -1.94 15.22
CA LYS A 107 -12.05 -1.50 15.49
C LYS A 107 -12.97 -1.76 14.29
N THR A 108 -12.53 -1.43 13.08
CA THR A 108 -13.32 -1.63 11.84
C THR A 108 -13.59 -3.12 11.59
N GLY A 109 -12.56 -3.97 11.75
CA GLY A 109 -12.68 -5.42 11.58
C GLY A 109 -13.56 -6.09 12.64
N PHE A 110 -13.23 -5.89 13.92
CA PHE A 110 -13.97 -6.52 15.03
C PHE A 110 -15.43 -6.06 15.10
N PHE A 111 -15.69 -4.77 14.87
CA PHE A 111 -17.05 -4.26 14.84
C PHE A 111 -17.87 -4.86 13.70
N SER A 112 -17.28 -4.99 12.51
CA SER A 112 -17.94 -5.56 11.34
C SER A 112 -18.23 -7.05 11.50
N LEU A 113 -17.29 -7.79 12.10
CA LEU A 113 -17.49 -9.21 12.43
C LEU A 113 -18.59 -9.40 13.49
N GLY A 114 -18.64 -8.57 14.52
CA GLY A 114 -19.71 -8.63 15.53
C GLY A 114 -21.09 -8.32 14.95
N ARG A 115 -21.17 -7.36 14.03
CA ARG A 115 -22.41 -7.01 13.30
C ARG A 115 -22.89 -8.15 12.41
N LEU A 116 -21.99 -8.93 11.83
CA LEU A 116 -22.32 -10.04 10.93
C LEU A 116 -23.23 -11.09 11.59
N GLN A 117 -23.02 -11.38 12.88
CA GLN A 117 -23.83 -12.35 13.62
C GLN A 117 -25.28 -11.88 13.83
N GLN A 118 -25.50 -10.57 13.78
CA GLN A 118 -26.83 -9.99 13.97
C GLN A 118 -27.61 -9.90 12.67
N MET A 119 -26.96 -10.09 11.52
CA MET A 119 -27.59 -9.94 10.21
C MET A 119 -28.58 -11.05 9.91
N GLN A 120 -29.78 -10.68 9.49
CA GLN A 120 -30.88 -11.60 9.21
C GLN A 120 -31.05 -11.84 7.71
N ASP A 121 -30.80 -10.83 6.87
CA ASP A 121 -30.86 -10.99 5.42
C ASP A 121 -29.63 -11.79 4.93
N SER A 122 -29.89 -12.99 4.41
CA SER A 122 -28.85 -13.88 3.88
C SER A 122 -28.05 -13.27 2.73
N TYR A 123 -28.67 -12.45 1.88
CA TYR A 123 -27.99 -11.79 0.77
C TYR A 123 -27.07 -10.67 1.28
N LEU A 124 -27.59 -9.76 2.11
CA LEU A 124 -26.77 -8.68 2.68
C LEU A 124 -25.64 -9.23 3.56
N ARG A 125 -25.89 -10.33 4.29
CA ARG A 125 -24.87 -11.03 5.06
C ARG A 125 -23.77 -11.60 4.17
N ALA A 126 -24.10 -12.20 3.03
CA ALA A 126 -23.11 -12.68 2.07
C ALA A 126 -22.26 -11.54 1.49
N VAL A 127 -22.88 -10.41 1.14
CA VAL A 127 -22.18 -9.20 0.68
C VAL A 127 -21.24 -8.67 1.77
N ALA A 128 -21.69 -8.62 3.03
CA ALA A 128 -20.87 -8.19 4.15
C ALA A 128 -19.65 -9.10 4.36
N ILE A 129 -19.80 -10.42 4.24
CA ILE A 129 -18.68 -11.37 4.29
C ILE A 129 -17.66 -11.07 3.18
N GLY A 130 -18.14 -10.85 1.95
CA GLY A 130 -17.28 -10.48 0.83
C GLY A 130 -16.49 -9.19 1.10
N LEU A 131 -17.16 -8.16 1.60
CA LEU A 131 -16.52 -6.89 1.95
C LEU A 131 -15.51 -7.02 3.10
N ILE A 132 -15.78 -7.85 4.10
CA ILE A 132 -14.82 -8.17 5.18
C ILE A 132 -13.61 -8.90 4.61
N ALA A 133 -13.80 -9.88 3.73
CA ALA A 133 -12.70 -10.59 3.08
C ALA A 133 -11.84 -9.64 2.22
N THR A 134 -12.47 -8.74 1.46
CA THR A 134 -11.78 -7.69 0.70
C THR A 134 -11.02 -6.74 1.63
N PHE A 135 -11.61 -6.32 2.74
CA PHE A 135 -10.94 -5.49 3.74
C PHE A 135 -9.68 -6.18 4.30
N VAL A 136 -9.76 -7.46 4.67
CA VAL A 136 -8.60 -8.24 5.12
C VAL A 136 -7.55 -8.36 4.02
N ALA A 137 -7.97 -8.59 2.77
CA ALA A 137 -7.05 -8.63 1.63
C ALA A 137 -6.33 -7.29 1.42
N PHE A 138 -7.02 -6.16 1.61
CA PHE A 138 -6.39 -4.84 1.63
C PHE A 138 -5.37 -4.74 2.75
N GLN A 139 -5.66 -5.16 3.98
CA GLN A 139 -4.67 -5.10 5.07
C GLN A 139 -3.39 -5.90 4.76
N VAL A 140 -3.52 -7.07 4.14
CA VAL A 140 -2.37 -7.88 3.71
C VAL A 140 -1.61 -7.16 2.60
N ASN A 141 -2.30 -6.65 1.58
CA ASN A 141 -1.69 -5.94 0.46
C ASN A 141 -0.94 -4.68 0.93
N GLN A 142 -1.53 -3.93 1.86
CA GLN A 142 -0.97 -2.70 2.44
C GLN A 142 0.38 -2.95 3.13
N THR A 143 0.61 -4.17 3.61
CA THR A 143 1.90 -4.56 4.21
C THR A 143 3.03 -4.53 3.18
N PHE A 144 2.72 -4.77 1.91
CA PHE A 144 3.69 -4.87 0.80
C PHE A 144 3.66 -3.69 -0.17
N ASN A 145 2.58 -2.90 -0.16
CA ASN A 145 2.39 -1.69 -0.96
C ASN A 145 1.70 -0.65 -0.09
N GLY A 146 2.31 0.52 0.11
CA GLY A 146 1.65 1.61 0.82
C GLY A 146 0.57 2.27 -0.04
N ASP A 147 -0.68 1.84 0.11
CA ASP A 147 -1.85 2.29 -0.66
C ASP A 147 -2.91 2.98 0.22
N LEU A 148 -2.54 3.53 1.38
CA LEU A 148 -3.47 4.30 2.25
C LEU A 148 -4.22 5.44 1.54
N PRO A 149 -3.60 6.19 0.60
CA PRO A 149 -4.29 7.22 -0.17
C PRO A 149 -5.29 6.67 -1.22
N SER A 150 -5.37 5.35 -1.40
CA SER A 150 -6.25 4.75 -2.40
C SER A 150 -7.73 5.00 -2.06
N ASN A 151 -8.44 5.65 -2.97
CA ASN A 151 -9.89 5.87 -2.84
C ASN A 151 -10.67 4.56 -2.70
N MET A 152 -10.16 3.46 -3.27
CA MET A 152 -10.84 2.16 -3.22
C MET A 152 -10.88 1.60 -1.80
N PHE A 153 -9.82 1.81 -1.01
CA PHE A 153 -9.79 1.38 0.39
C PHE A 153 -10.90 2.04 1.21
N TRP A 154 -11.00 3.37 1.13
CA TRP A 154 -12.01 4.14 1.84
C TRP A 154 -13.42 3.83 1.35
N PHE A 155 -13.59 3.60 0.04
CA PHE A 155 -14.85 3.18 -0.53
C PHE A 155 -15.30 1.80 0.00
N CYS A 156 -14.41 0.81 0.07
CA CYS A 156 -14.71 -0.50 0.63
C CYS A 156 -15.16 -0.43 2.10
N ILE A 157 -14.51 0.41 2.91
CA ILE A 157 -14.92 0.65 4.30
C ILE A 157 -16.33 1.29 4.36
N GLY A 158 -16.58 2.29 3.53
CA GLY A 158 -17.89 2.94 3.44
C GLY A 158 -19.00 1.94 3.07
N MET A 159 -18.76 1.10 2.07
CA MET A 159 -19.69 0.05 1.64
C MET A 159 -19.94 -0.98 2.74
N LEU A 160 -18.90 -1.39 3.47
CA LEU A 160 -19.03 -2.34 4.58
C LEU A 160 -19.98 -1.84 5.66
N PHE A 161 -19.85 -0.58 6.06
CA PHE A 161 -20.77 0.03 7.03
C PHE A 161 -22.16 0.29 6.44
N ALA A 162 -22.27 0.65 5.17
CA ALA A 162 -23.55 0.88 4.50
C ALA A 162 -24.42 -0.39 4.47
N VAL A 163 -23.84 -1.54 4.10
CA VAL A 163 -24.55 -2.83 4.05
C VAL A 163 -25.06 -3.23 5.43
N GLN A 164 -24.24 -3.08 6.46
CA GLN A 164 -24.66 -3.35 7.85
C GLN A 164 -25.78 -2.41 8.31
N ARG A 165 -25.77 -1.14 7.87
CA ARG A 165 -26.81 -0.16 8.20
C ARG A 165 -28.12 -0.45 7.48
N LEU A 166 -28.07 -0.90 6.23
CA LEU A 166 -29.25 -1.30 5.45
C LEU A 166 -29.96 -2.48 6.10
N ASP A 167 -29.21 -3.52 6.47
CA ASP A 167 -29.76 -4.69 7.17
C ASP A 167 -30.26 -4.35 8.59
N ALA A 168 -29.70 -3.34 9.26
CA ALA A 168 -30.26 -2.85 10.52
C ALA A 168 -31.56 -2.06 10.30
N GLY A 169 -31.68 -1.33 9.19
CA GLY A 169 -32.86 -0.55 8.83
C GLY A 169 -34.06 -1.41 8.45
N THR A 170 -33.85 -2.58 7.83
CA THR A 170 -34.91 -3.56 7.57
C THR A 170 -35.48 -4.21 8.83
N ARG A 171 -34.85 -4.00 10.00
CA ARG A 171 -35.34 -4.47 11.31
C ARG A 171 -36.18 -3.43 12.07
N ALA A 172 -36.22 -2.17 11.61
CA ALA A 172 -37.02 -1.14 12.27
C ALA A 172 -38.50 -1.33 11.93
N PRO A 173 -39.41 -1.36 12.93
CA PRO A 173 -40.84 -1.57 12.74
C PRO A 173 -41.52 -0.43 11.98
#